data_AF-A0A529XTN1-F1
#
_entry.id   AF-A0A529XTN1-F1
#
_cell.length_a   1.000
_cell.length_b   1.000
_cell.length_c   1.000
_cell.angle_alpha   90.00
_cell.angle_beta   90.00
_cell.angle_gamma   90.00
#
_symmetry.space_group_name_H-M   'P 1'
#
loop_
_entity.id
_entity.type
_entity.pdbx_description
1 polymer ?
#
loop_
_entity_poly.entity_id
_entity_poly.type
_entity_poly.pdbx_seq_one_letter_code
_entity_poly.pdbx_strand_id
1 'polypeptide(L)'
;PHELSGGQQQRVALARALVFRPGVVLMDEPLSALDKQLREHMQLELKHLQKSLETTVVFVTHDQIEALTMSDRIVVMNEGNVEQIGTPEEVYENPRTRFVASFIGESNFLDAHLAGESDHEPVVEVAGLQVHATWQGLE
;
A
#
# COMPACT_ATOMS: atom_id res chain seq x y z
N PRO A 1 -11.44 27.75 15.86
CA PRO A 1 -11.27 26.37 15.33
C PRO A 1 -12.54 25.51 15.37
N HIS A 2 -13.43 25.70 16.34
CA HIS A 2 -14.64 24.87 16.54
C HIS A 2 -15.72 25.00 15.46
N GLU A 3 -15.65 26.00 14.58
CA GLU A 3 -16.62 26.21 13.49
C GLU A 3 -16.24 25.49 12.19
N LEU A 4 -15.06 24.85 12.15
CA LEU A 4 -14.57 24.14 10.97
C LEU A 4 -14.97 22.66 11.04
N SER A 5 -15.46 22.10 9.93
CA SER A 5 -15.65 20.65 9.79
C SER A 5 -14.32 19.91 9.90
N GLY A 6 -14.34 18.61 10.24
CA GLY A 6 -13.12 17.80 10.32
C GLY A 6 -12.22 17.93 9.08
N GLY A 7 -12.82 17.89 7.89
CA GLY A 7 -12.08 18.09 6.63
C GLY A 7 -11.57 19.50 6.37
N GLN A 8 -12.17 20.52 6.96
CA GLN A 8 -11.61 21.88 6.93
C GLN A 8 -10.44 22.01 7.90
N GLN A 9 -10.52 21.42 9.09
CA GLN A 9 -9.42 21.40 10.06
C GLN A 9 -8.20 20.67 9.50
N GLN A 10 -8.41 19.52 8.83
CA GLN A 10 -7.36 18.76 8.19
C GLN A 10 -6.64 19.58 7.10
N ARG A 11 -7.39 20.27 6.24
CA ARG A 11 -6.82 21.15 5.20
C ARG A 11 -5.99 22.28 5.78
N VAL A 12 -6.45 22.92 6.86
CA VAL A 12 -5.67 23.95 7.56
C VAL A 12 -4.40 23.37 8.17
N ALA A 13 -4.45 22.16 8.74
CA ALA A 13 -3.29 21.49 9.30
C ALA A 13 -2.23 21.16 8.24
N LEU A 14 -2.67 20.64 7.08
CA LEU A 14 -1.82 20.36 5.92
C LEU A 14 -1.19 21.64 5.36
N ALA A 15 -1.99 22.70 5.14
CA ALA A 15 -1.48 23.98 4.69
C ALA A 15 -0.44 24.55 5.67
N ARG A 16 -0.68 24.44 6.98
CA ARG A 16 0.27 24.86 8.02
C ARG A 16 1.58 24.07 8.00
N ALA A 17 1.53 22.78 7.67
CA ALA A 17 2.73 21.95 7.54
C ALA A 17 3.55 22.33 6.29
N LEU A 18 2.88 22.71 5.20
CA LEU A 18 3.51 22.96 3.90
C LEU A 18 3.91 24.41 3.66
N VAL A 19 3.35 25.38 4.40
CA VAL A 19 3.56 26.83 4.14
C VAL A 19 5.04 27.24 4.18
N PHE A 20 5.86 26.57 4.99
CA PHE A 20 7.29 26.85 5.11
C PHE A 20 8.17 26.09 4.11
N ARG A 21 7.56 25.34 3.18
CA ARG A 21 8.25 24.48 2.21
C ARG A 21 9.37 23.64 2.86
N PRO A 22 9.04 22.82 3.86
CA PRO A 22 10.04 22.02 4.54
C PRO A 22 10.69 21.03 3.57
N GLY A 23 11.94 20.64 3.84
CA GLY A 23 12.61 19.60 3.06
C GLY A 23 11.97 18.21 3.26
N VAL A 24 11.35 17.97 4.43
CA VAL A 24 10.68 16.72 4.79
C VAL A 24 9.38 17.01 5.53
N VAL A 25 8.30 16.29 5.20
CA VAL A 25 7.02 16.29 5.92
C VAL A 25 6.69 14.87 6.36
N LEU A 26 6.33 14.72 7.64
CA LEU A 26 5.82 13.47 8.19
C LEU A 26 4.31 13.60 8.32
N MET A 27 3.57 12.62 7.82
CA MET A 27 2.12 12.57 7.91
C MET A 27 1.71 11.22 8.50
N ASP A 28 1.05 11.25 9.66
CA ASP A 28 0.57 10.07 10.36
C ASP A 28 -0.96 10.01 10.27
N GLU A 29 -1.46 9.04 9.51
CA GLU A 29 -2.88 8.85 9.15
C GLU A 29 -3.63 10.15 8.80
N PRO A 30 -3.09 11.00 7.91
CA PRO A 30 -3.58 12.36 7.74
C PRO A 30 -4.96 12.45 7.07
N LEU A 31 -5.54 11.37 6.55
CA LEU A 31 -6.80 11.39 5.83
C LEU A 31 -7.87 10.46 6.42
N SER A 32 -7.57 9.78 7.53
CA SER A 32 -8.46 8.78 8.15
C SER A 32 -9.77 9.39 8.64
N ALA A 33 -9.75 10.64 9.10
CA ALA A 33 -10.91 11.37 9.60
C ALA A 33 -11.82 11.98 8.52
N LEU A 34 -11.49 11.82 7.23
CA LEU A 34 -12.24 12.38 6.11
C LEU A 34 -13.27 11.38 5.57
N ASP A 35 -14.38 11.88 5.04
CA ASP A 35 -15.29 11.07 4.23
C ASP A 35 -14.61 10.61 2.93
N LYS A 36 -15.12 9.55 2.31
CA LYS A 36 -14.49 8.91 1.14
C LYS A 36 -14.25 9.89 -0.01
N GLN A 37 -15.23 10.73 -0.34
CA GLN A 37 -15.15 11.60 -1.51
C GLN A 37 -14.14 12.73 -1.29
N LEU A 38 -14.14 13.32 -0.09
CA LEU A 38 -13.14 14.32 0.27
C LEU A 38 -11.74 13.71 0.40
N ARG A 39 -11.64 12.49 0.92
CA ARG A 39 -10.36 11.75 1.06
C ARG A 39 -9.69 11.56 -0.31
N GLU A 40 -10.41 10.99 -1.28
CA GLU A 40 -9.90 10.78 -2.65
C GLU A 40 -9.43 12.09 -3.29
N HIS A 41 -10.21 13.16 -3.13
CA HIS A 41 -9.82 14.49 -3.62
C HIS A 41 -8.54 15.01 -2.95
N MET A 42 -8.44 14.88 -1.62
CA MET A 42 -7.27 15.34 -0.87
C MET A 42 -6.00 14.54 -1.18
N GLN A 43 -6.12 13.24 -1.47
CA GLN A 43 -4.99 12.40 -1.93
C GLN A 43 -4.39 12.97 -3.21
N LEU A 44 -5.22 13.27 -4.21
CA LEU A 44 -4.77 13.85 -5.48
C LEU A 44 -4.07 15.20 -5.28
N GLU A 45 -4.67 16.09 -4.47
CA GLU A 45 -4.08 17.39 -4.14
C GLU A 45 -2.73 17.25 -3.43
N LEU A 46 -2.61 16.32 -2.49
CA LEU A 46 -1.35 16.05 -1.79
C LEU A 46 -0.25 15.57 -2.73
N LYS A 47 -0.58 14.69 -3.67
CA LYS A 47 0.38 14.19 -4.67
C LYS A 47 0.87 15.31 -5.59
N HIS A 48 -0.03 16.20 -6.01
CA HIS A 48 0.34 17.40 -6.78
C HIS A 48 1.19 18.38 -5.97
N LEU A 49 0.84 18.62 -4.72
CA LEU A 49 1.59 19.52 -3.83
C LEU A 49 3.00 18.98 -3.56
N GLN A 50 3.13 17.70 -3.22
CA GLN A 50 4.44 17.06 -3.01
C GLN A 50 5.33 17.23 -4.23
N LYS A 51 4.81 16.97 -5.43
CA LYS A 51 5.55 17.13 -6.68
C LYS A 51 5.94 18.57 -6.99
N SER A 52 5.05 19.53 -6.71
CA SER A 52 5.31 20.95 -6.99
C SER A 52 6.26 21.62 -5.98
N LEU A 53 6.27 21.15 -4.74
CA LEU A 53 7.10 21.71 -3.67
C LEU A 53 8.47 21.02 -3.54
N GLU A 54 8.69 19.92 -4.28
CA GLU A 54 9.92 19.10 -4.21
C GLU A 54 10.26 18.66 -2.78
N THR A 55 9.22 18.50 -1.95
CA THR A 55 9.33 18.10 -0.55
C THR A 55 9.32 16.58 -0.43
N THR A 56 10.19 16.02 0.39
CA THR A 56 10.10 14.59 0.75
C THR A 56 8.92 14.38 1.70
N VAL A 57 8.04 13.43 1.40
CA VAL A 57 6.90 13.10 2.27
C VAL A 57 7.05 11.67 2.77
N VAL A 58 6.97 11.50 4.09
CA VAL A 58 6.79 10.18 4.72
C VAL A 58 5.34 10.10 5.16
N PHE A 59 4.61 9.19 4.54
CA PHE A 59 3.18 8.99 4.76
C PHE A 59 2.96 7.64 5.45
N VAL A 60 2.36 7.66 6.63
CA VAL A 60 2.02 6.46 7.41
C VAL A 60 0.51 6.30 7.36
N THR A 61 0.06 5.11 6.97
CA THR A 61 -1.36 4.76 6.88
C THR A 61 -1.55 3.27 7.08
N HIS A 62 -2.75 2.89 7.51
CA HIS A 62 -3.21 1.51 7.50
C HIS A 62 -4.07 1.19 6.26
N ASP A 63 -4.35 2.18 5.40
CA ASP A 63 -5.13 2.01 4.17
C ASP A 63 -4.21 1.62 2.99
N GLN A 64 -4.53 0.50 2.37
CA GLN A 64 -3.74 -0.11 1.30
C GLN A 64 -3.80 0.72 0.01
N ILE A 65 -4.99 1.22 -0.33
CA ILE A 65 -5.22 2.01 -1.54
C ILE A 65 -4.46 3.33 -1.43
N GLU A 66 -4.47 3.95 -0.24
CA GLU A 66 -3.64 5.13 0.05
C GLU A 66 -2.17 4.86 -0.20
N ALA A 67 -1.62 3.79 0.39
CA ALA A 67 -0.21 3.44 0.25
C ALA A 67 0.17 3.22 -1.22
N LEU A 68 -0.63 2.45 -1.96
CA LEU A 68 -0.40 2.15 -3.38
C LEU A 68 -0.53 3.38 -4.29
N THR A 69 -1.45 4.30 -3.99
CA THR A 69 -1.73 5.44 -4.87
C THR A 69 -0.81 6.63 -4.61
N MET A 70 -0.41 6.84 -3.35
CA MET A 70 0.30 8.04 -2.91
C MET A 70 1.82 7.90 -2.92
N SER A 71 2.33 6.67 -2.86
CA SER A 71 3.75 6.43 -2.58
C SER A 71 4.54 6.09 -3.83
N ASP A 72 5.75 6.64 -3.92
CA ASP A 72 6.75 6.17 -4.90
C ASP A 72 7.41 4.87 -4.42
N ARG A 73 7.44 4.65 -3.11
CA ARG A 73 8.04 3.47 -2.45
C ARG A 73 7.27 3.17 -1.15
N ILE A 74 7.01 1.91 -0.90
CA ILE A 74 6.23 1.42 0.25
C ILE A 74 7.15 0.61 1.17
N VAL A 75 6.99 0.82 2.48
CA VAL A 75 7.58 -0.02 3.53
C VAL A 75 6.43 -0.73 4.23
N VAL A 76 6.32 -2.04 4.04
CA VAL A 76 5.33 -2.86 4.74
C VAL A 76 5.93 -3.31 6.06
N MET A 77 5.21 -3.02 7.15
CA MET A 77 5.64 -3.37 8.50
C MET A 77 4.67 -4.35 9.15
N ASN A 78 5.21 -5.29 9.92
CA ASN A 78 4.47 -6.26 10.70
C ASN A 78 5.18 -6.49 12.04
N GLU A 79 4.44 -6.42 13.15
CA GLU A 79 4.98 -6.62 14.51
C GLU A 79 6.26 -5.79 14.80
N GLY A 80 6.35 -4.58 14.25
CA GLY A 80 7.49 -3.68 14.41
C GLY A 80 8.70 -4.00 13.51
N ASN A 81 8.61 -5.01 12.65
CA ASN A 81 9.64 -5.38 11.68
C ASN A 81 9.25 -4.96 10.26
N VAL A 82 10.25 -4.69 9.43
CA VAL A 82 10.03 -4.46 7.99
C VAL A 82 9.94 -5.81 7.29
N GLU A 83 8.78 -6.10 6.72
CA GLU A 83 8.51 -7.32 5.94
C GLU A 83 9.01 -7.16 4.49
N GLN A 84 8.72 -6.01 3.89
CA GLN A 84 9.07 -5.73 2.51
C GLN A 84 9.22 -4.23 2.28
N ILE A 85 10.14 -3.90 1.38
CA ILE A 85 10.28 -2.55 0.83
C ILE A 85 10.32 -2.69 -0.69
N GLY A 86 9.51 -1.91 -1.40
CA GLY A 86 9.49 -1.91 -2.86
C GLY A 86 8.66 -0.78 -3.43
N THR A 87 8.57 -0.70 -4.75
CA THR A 87 7.58 0.14 -5.43
C THR A 87 6.15 -0.38 -5.16
N PRO A 88 5.10 0.42 -5.38
CA PRO A 88 3.72 -0.07 -5.30
C PRO A 88 3.47 -1.32 -6.15
N GLU A 89 4.03 -1.35 -7.37
CA GLU A 89 3.92 -2.49 -8.30
C GLU A 89 4.62 -3.73 -7.76
N GLU A 90 5.86 -3.61 -7.27
CA GLU A 90 6.58 -4.75 -6.69
C GLU A 90 5.88 -5.32 -5.46
N VAL A 91 5.36 -4.45 -4.59
CA VAL A 91 4.69 -4.86 -3.36
C VAL A 91 3.34 -5.52 -3.64
N TYR A 92 2.66 -5.13 -4.72
CA TYR A 92 1.38 -5.69 -5.15
C TYR A 92 1.55 -6.99 -5.95
N GLU A 93 2.38 -6.98 -6.99
CA GLU A 93 2.54 -8.12 -7.92
C GLU A 93 3.50 -9.20 -7.38
N ASN A 94 4.49 -8.81 -6.57
CA ASN A 94 5.54 -9.70 -6.07
C ASN A 94 5.70 -9.63 -4.55
N PRO A 95 4.66 -9.98 -3.77
CA PRO A 95 4.75 -10.01 -2.32
C PRO A 95 5.72 -11.10 -1.83
N ARG A 96 6.66 -10.73 -0.95
CA ARG A 96 7.72 -11.62 -0.43
C ARG A 96 7.24 -12.60 0.64
N THR A 97 6.16 -12.25 1.34
CA THR A 97 5.60 -13.09 2.39
C THR A 97 4.09 -13.19 2.22
N ARG A 98 3.51 -14.28 2.76
CA ARG A 98 2.06 -14.47 2.80
C ARG A 98 1.37 -13.28 3.49
N PHE A 99 2.01 -12.71 4.52
CA PHE A 99 1.51 -11.51 5.19
C PHE A 99 1.40 -10.35 4.21
N VAL A 100 2.46 -9.99 3.49
CA VAL A 100 2.44 -8.87 2.52
C VAL A 100 1.37 -9.12 1.45
N ALA A 101 1.30 -10.35 0.92
CA ALA A 101 0.28 -10.74 -0.07
C ALA A 101 -1.15 -10.56 0.46
N SER A 102 -1.39 -10.88 1.73
CA SER A 102 -2.70 -10.70 2.37
C SER A 102 -2.99 -9.26 2.80
N PHE A 103 -1.94 -8.46 3.00
CA PHE A 103 -2.05 -7.12 3.55
C PHE A 103 -2.26 -6.07 2.47
N ILE A 104 -1.76 -6.25 1.24
CA ILE A 104 -1.76 -5.19 0.21
C ILE A 104 -2.92 -5.33 -0.80
N GLY A 105 -3.46 -6.54 -0.98
CA GLY A 105 -4.50 -6.80 -1.96
C GLY A 105 -5.45 -7.92 -1.59
N GLU A 106 -6.51 -8.06 -2.38
CA GLU A 106 -7.47 -9.16 -2.27
C GLU A 106 -6.88 -10.46 -2.84
N SER A 107 -5.99 -11.08 -2.07
CA SER A 107 -5.36 -12.35 -2.45
C SER A 107 -6.22 -13.55 -2.04
N ASN A 108 -6.41 -14.49 -2.97
CA ASN A 108 -6.98 -15.80 -2.65
C ASN A 108 -5.86 -16.79 -2.35
N PHE A 109 -5.82 -17.31 -1.12
CA PHE A 109 -4.89 -18.36 -0.74
C PHE A 109 -5.56 -19.72 -0.88
N LEU A 110 -4.95 -20.58 -1.68
CA LEU A 110 -5.41 -21.94 -1.92
C LEU A 110 -4.39 -22.92 -1.34
N ASP A 111 -4.84 -23.78 -0.43
CA ASP A 111 -3.99 -24.85 0.09
C ASP A 111 -3.81 -25.92 -0.99
N ALA A 112 -2.56 -26.24 -1.28
CA ALA A 112 -2.16 -27.14 -2.35
C ALA A 112 -1.21 -28.22 -1.83
N HIS A 113 -1.38 -29.44 -2.30
CA HIS A 113 -0.44 -30.53 -2.07
C HIS A 113 0.27 -30.92 -3.36
N LEU A 114 1.59 -31.08 -3.32
CA LEU A 114 2.33 -31.58 -4.48
C LEU A 114 1.92 -33.03 -4.75
N ALA A 115 1.27 -33.28 -5.88
CA ALA A 115 0.79 -34.61 -6.27
C ALA A 115 1.81 -35.34 -7.16
N GLY A 116 2.72 -34.61 -7.80
CA GLY A 116 3.80 -35.17 -8.61
C GLY A 116 4.35 -34.16 -9.60
N GLU A 117 4.97 -34.67 -10.66
CA GLU A 117 5.52 -33.90 -11.78
C GLU A 117 5.04 -34.56 -13.08
N SER A 118 4.60 -33.77 -14.05
CA SER A 118 4.23 -34.22 -15.39
C SER A 118 4.83 -33.26 -16.40
N ASP A 119 5.50 -33.78 -17.42
CA ASP A 119 6.14 -32.97 -18.49
C ASP A 119 7.04 -31.83 -17.95
N HIS A 120 7.79 -32.11 -16.87
CA HIS A 120 8.66 -31.15 -16.17
C HIS A 120 7.94 -30.00 -15.46
N GLU A 121 6.62 -30.07 -15.30
CA GLU A 121 5.83 -29.14 -14.53
C GLU A 121 5.30 -29.79 -13.25
N PRO A 122 5.33 -29.08 -12.10
CA PRO A 122 4.74 -29.59 -10.87
C PRO A 122 3.23 -29.69 -11.01
N VAL A 123 2.67 -30.85 -10.65
CA VAL A 123 1.23 -31.07 -10.56
C VAL A 123 0.83 -30.96 -9.10
N VAL A 124 -0.13 -30.07 -8.82
CA VAL A 124 -0.64 -29.85 -7.47
C VAL A 124 -2.11 -30.28 -7.38
N GLU A 125 -2.48 -30.84 -6.23
CA GLU A 125 -3.87 -31.07 -5.85
C GLU A 125 -4.36 -29.88 -5.01
N VAL A 126 -5.42 -29.22 -5.46
CA VAL A 126 -6.06 -28.08 -4.81
C VAL A 126 -7.56 -28.32 -4.77
N ALA A 127 -8.16 -28.34 -3.58
CA ALA A 127 -9.59 -28.58 -3.40
C ALA A 127 -10.12 -29.84 -4.13
N GLY A 128 -9.31 -30.90 -4.21
CA GLY A 128 -9.64 -32.16 -4.90
C GLY A 128 -9.52 -32.11 -6.43
N LEU A 129 -9.02 -31.01 -7.01
CA LEU A 129 -8.70 -30.88 -8.43
C LEU A 129 -7.18 -30.99 -8.63
N GLN A 130 -6.75 -31.72 -9.66
CA GLN A 130 -5.36 -31.70 -10.10
C GLN A 130 -5.13 -30.59 -11.12
N VAL A 131 -4.14 -29.74 -10.86
CA VAL A 131 -3.83 -28.55 -11.66
C VAL A 131 -2.33 -28.54 -11.96
N HIS A 132 -1.97 -28.22 -13.19
CA HIS A 132 -0.58 -27.92 -13.55
C HIS A 132 -0.22 -26.56 -12.98
N ALA A 133 0.78 -26.52 -12.09
CA ALA A 133 1.26 -25.28 -11.50
C ALA A 133 2.43 -24.74 -12.32
N THR A 134 2.36 -23.48 -12.70
CA THR A 134 3.50 -22.72 -13.21
C THR A 134 3.98 -21.79 -12.10
N TRP A 135 5.28 -21.84 -11.80
CA TRP A 135 5.89 -20.96 -10.80
C TRP A 135 6.45 -19.72 -11.49
N GLN A 136 6.02 -18.53 -11.06
CA GLN A 136 6.55 -17.23 -11.51
C GLN A 136 7.22 -16.45 -10.37
N GLY A 137 7.83 -17.13 -9.39
CA GLY A 137 8.67 -16.45 -8.39
C GLY A 137 10.10 -16.31 -8.89
N LEU A 138 10.72 -15.14 -8.66
CA LEU A 138 12.16 -14.93 -8.81
C LEU A 138 12.93 -15.92 -7.91
N GLU A 139 13.97 -16.55 -8.48
CA GLU A 139 14.93 -17.45 -7.82
C GLU A 139 15.57 -16.86 -6.55
#